data_AF-A0A9E2GNP1-F1
#
_entry.id   AF-A0A9E2GNP1-F1
#
_cell.length_a   1.000
_cell.length_b   1.000
_cell.length_c   1.000
_cell.angle_alpha   90.00
_cell.angle_beta   90.00
_cell.angle_gamma   90.00
#
_symmetry.space_group_name_H-M   'P 1'
#
loop_
_entity.id
_entity.type
_entity.pdbx_description
1 polymer ?
#
loop_
_entity_poly.entity_id
_entity_poly.type
_entity_poly.pdbx_seq_one_letter_code
_entity_poly.pdbx_strand_id
1 'polypeptide(L)'
;MTRTPKWLKRGLLGLIALLVLWQGWYLAWVVWWRWFDPDMTAFMSHRLEQLQEKRPNAELRHQWVPYAHISSNLKRAVIAAEDDKFIDHEGFDWEGMQKALEKNLKKGKVVAGGSTISQQLAKNLFLSATKSPWRKAQEAVITVWLELLWDKRRILEVYLNSVEWGQGVFGAEAAARRYYGTHAGNLSTDQAARLAVMLPAPRRFERNRYSEFMNRRTQLILARMPYSEIP
;
A
#
# COMPACT_ATOMS: atom_id res chain seq x y z
N MET A 1 51.54 -4.41 4.92
CA MET A 1 50.15 -4.91 4.99
C MET A 1 49.67 -4.86 6.44
N THR A 2 48.90 -3.85 6.82
CA THR A 2 48.35 -3.70 8.18
C THR A 2 47.26 -4.75 8.42
N ARG A 3 47.48 -5.69 9.33
CA ARG A 3 46.49 -6.72 9.69
C ARG A 3 45.32 -6.05 10.42
N THR A 4 44.13 -6.11 9.83
CA THR A 4 42.89 -5.66 10.48
C THR A 4 42.72 -6.37 11.83
N PRO A 5 42.53 -5.62 12.95
CA PRO A 5 42.42 -6.20 14.28
C PRO A 5 41.28 -7.23 14.37
N LYS A 6 41.51 -8.35 15.06
CA LYS A 6 40.52 -9.44 15.18
C LYS A 6 39.19 -8.98 15.80
N TRP A 7 39.20 -7.98 16.68
CA TRP A 7 38.01 -7.42 17.29
C TRP A 7 37.15 -6.62 16.28
N LEU A 8 37.77 -5.90 15.35
CA LEU A 8 37.08 -5.21 14.25
C LEU A 8 36.38 -6.22 13.32
N LYS A 9 37.05 -7.33 13.01
CA LYS A 9 36.45 -8.42 12.22
C LYS A 9 35.25 -9.06 12.94
N ARG A 10 35.38 -9.35 14.25
CA ARG A 10 34.29 -9.90 15.07
C ARG A 10 33.11 -8.93 15.18
N GLY A 11 33.39 -7.63 15.35
CA GLY A 11 32.36 -6.59 15.37
C GLY A 11 31.60 -6.49 14.06
N LEU A 12 32.31 -6.49 12.92
CA LEU A 12 31.69 -6.49 11.59
C LEU A 12 30.82 -7.75 11.37
N LEU A 13 31.32 -8.93 11.74
CA LEU A 13 30.55 -10.17 11.66
C LEU A 13 29.29 -10.11 12.53
N GLY A 14 29.38 -9.54 13.73
CA GLY A 14 28.23 -9.32 14.60
C GLY A 14 27.17 -8.42 13.96
N LEU A 15 27.59 -7.30 13.36
CA LEU A 15 26.68 -6.38 12.65
C LEU A 15 26.02 -7.05 11.43
N ILE A 16 26.77 -7.82 10.65
CA ILE A 16 26.22 -8.59 9.53
C ILE A 16 25.21 -9.62 10.04
N ALA A 17 25.53 -10.34 11.12
CA ALA A 17 24.62 -11.32 11.71
C ALA A 17 23.32 -10.65 12.17
N LEU A 18 23.39 -9.48 12.83
CA LEU A 18 22.20 -8.71 13.22
C LEU A 18 21.38 -8.27 12.01
N LEU A 19 22.03 -7.78 10.95
CA LEU A 19 21.35 -7.40 9.71
C LEU A 19 20.64 -8.60 9.08
N VAL A 20 21.30 -9.76 9.03
CA VAL A 20 20.74 -11.01 8.48
C VAL A 20 19.54 -11.47 9.31
N LEU A 21 19.64 -11.45 10.65
CA LEU A 21 18.52 -11.81 11.53
C LEU A 21 17.35 -10.85 11.34
N TRP A 22 17.62 -9.55 11.21
CA TRP A 22 16.60 -8.53 10.98
C TRP A 22 15.91 -8.70 9.62
N GLN A 23 16.66 -8.99 8.55
CA GLN A 23 16.08 -9.30 7.24
C GLN A 23 15.34 -10.64 7.23
N GLY A 24 15.86 -11.64 7.93
CA GLY A 24 15.21 -12.93 8.13
C GLY A 24 13.86 -12.80 8.81
N TRP A 25 13.72 -11.89 9.77
CA TRP A 25 12.44 -11.57 10.42
C TRP A 25 11.39 -11.06 9.41
N TYR A 26 11.74 -10.08 8.57
CA TYR A 26 10.80 -9.58 7.55
C TYR A 26 10.44 -10.67 6.54
N LEU A 27 11.42 -11.41 6.06
CA LEU A 27 11.20 -12.49 5.10
C LEU A 27 10.29 -13.58 5.68
N ALA A 28 10.49 -13.96 6.95
CA ALA A 28 9.63 -14.93 7.64
C ALA A 28 8.17 -14.45 7.68
N TRP A 29 7.92 -13.16 7.95
CA TRP A 29 6.57 -12.59 7.89
C TRP A 29 6.00 -12.53 6.48
N VAL A 30 6.80 -12.19 5.47
CA VAL A 30 6.36 -12.22 4.07
C VAL A 30 5.95 -13.65 3.68
N VAL A 31 6.74 -14.66 4.06
CA VAL A 31 6.42 -16.06 3.83
C VAL A 31 5.15 -16.45 4.58
N TRP A 32 5.00 -16.08 5.84
CA TRP A 32 3.80 -16.36 6.64
C TRP A 32 2.53 -15.75 6.02
N TRP A 33 2.57 -14.46 5.68
CA TRP A 33 1.41 -13.74 5.15
C TRP A 33 1.03 -14.11 3.72
N ARG A 34 1.84 -14.95 3.06
CA ARG A 34 1.44 -15.61 1.81
C ARG A 34 0.17 -16.45 2.01
N TRP A 35 0.06 -17.14 3.16
CA TRP A 35 -1.04 -18.06 3.45
C TRP A 35 -1.97 -17.58 4.55
N PHE A 36 -1.51 -16.67 5.41
CA PHE A 36 -2.28 -16.16 6.53
C PHE A 36 -2.54 -14.66 6.38
N ASP A 37 -3.73 -14.22 6.75
CA ASP A 37 -4.13 -12.83 6.61
C ASP A 37 -3.52 -11.97 7.74
N PRO A 38 -2.96 -10.79 7.44
CA PRO A 38 -2.49 -9.87 8.48
C PRO A 38 -3.67 -9.24 9.20
N ASP A 39 -3.80 -9.53 10.50
CA ASP A 39 -4.79 -8.86 11.38
C ASP A 39 -4.46 -7.38 11.60
N MET A 40 -3.16 -7.08 11.73
CA MET A 40 -2.66 -5.74 12.04
C MET A 40 -1.37 -5.48 11.25
N THR A 41 -1.28 -4.30 10.62
CA THR A 41 -0.06 -3.86 9.94
C THR A 41 0.67 -2.78 10.72
N ALA A 42 1.97 -2.58 10.46
CA ALA A 42 2.74 -1.51 11.07
C ALA A 42 2.09 -0.14 10.86
N PHE A 43 1.53 0.09 9.66
CA PHE A 43 0.85 1.34 9.34
C PHE A 43 -0.46 1.50 10.11
N MET A 44 -1.25 0.44 10.24
CA MET A 44 -2.47 0.48 11.04
C MET A 44 -2.17 0.72 12.52
N SER A 45 -1.18 0.03 13.11
CA SER A 45 -0.77 0.24 14.51
C SER A 45 -0.36 1.68 14.78
N HIS A 46 0.46 2.27 13.92
CA HIS A 46 0.85 3.67 14.03
C HIS A 46 -0.34 4.63 13.91
N ARG A 47 -1.34 4.27 13.11
CA ARG A 47 -2.56 5.06 12.95
C ARG A 47 -3.48 4.97 14.15
N LEU A 48 -3.56 3.80 14.78
CA LEU A 48 -4.28 3.61 16.03
C LEU A 48 -3.66 4.46 17.13
N GLU A 49 -2.34 4.41 17.29
CA GLU A 49 -1.58 5.24 18.24
C GLU A 49 -1.91 6.74 18.08
N GLN A 50 -1.83 7.26 16.85
CA GLN A 50 -2.19 8.66 16.54
C GLN A 50 -3.64 9.04 16.85
N LEU A 51 -4.57 8.08 16.76
CA LEU A 51 -5.97 8.30 17.13
C LEU A 51 -6.12 8.29 18.65
N GLN A 52 -5.42 7.38 19.33
CA GLN A 52 -5.47 7.20 20.78
C GLN A 52 -4.81 8.34 21.55
N GLU A 53 -3.81 9.02 20.98
CA GLU A 53 -3.27 10.28 21.51
C GLU A 53 -4.37 11.35 21.74
N LYS A 54 -5.41 11.36 20.90
CA LYS A 54 -6.52 12.32 20.97
C LYS A 54 -7.77 11.75 21.62
N ARG A 55 -7.95 10.44 21.53
CA ARG A 55 -9.13 9.70 21.99
C ARG A 55 -8.67 8.33 22.49
N PRO A 56 -8.33 8.17 23.78
CA PRO A 56 -7.70 6.96 24.29
C PRO A 56 -8.43 5.64 23.97
N ASN A 57 -9.77 5.67 23.89
CA ASN A 57 -10.60 4.52 23.57
C ASN A 57 -10.91 4.38 22.07
N ALA A 58 -10.16 5.04 21.19
CA ALA A 58 -10.35 4.90 19.75
C ALA A 58 -9.93 3.51 19.28
N GLU A 59 -10.69 2.97 18.32
CA GLU A 59 -10.44 1.71 17.65
C GLU A 59 -10.43 1.92 16.13
N LEU A 60 -9.72 1.04 15.43
CA LEU A 60 -9.77 1.00 13.96
C LEU A 60 -11.00 0.23 13.49
N ARG A 61 -11.60 0.71 12.40
CA ARG A 61 -12.61 -0.05 11.66
C ARG A 61 -11.89 -0.85 10.59
N HIS A 62 -11.81 -2.15 10.79
CA HIS A 62 -11.21 -3.09 9.86
C HIS A 62 -12.02 -4.38 9.85
N GLN A 63 -12.20 -4.95 8.66
CA GLN A 63 -12.80 -6.26 8.48
C GLN A 63 -12.18 -6.87 7.23
N TRP A 64 -11.55 -8.03 7.41
CA TRP A 64 -11.00 -8.79 6.31
C TRP A 64 -12.13 -9.39 5.45
N VAL A 65 -11.95 -9.33 4.13
CA VAL A 65 -12.81 -10.03 3.17
C VAL A 65 -11.96 -10.75 2.12
N PRO A 66 -12.27 -12.03 1.80
CA PRO A 66 -11.53 -12.76 0.77
C PRO A 66 -11.63 -12.08 -0.59
N TYR A 67 -10.59 -12.24 -1.42
CA TYR A 67 -10.49 -11.61 -2.74
C TYR A 67 -11.75 -11.80 -3.59
N ALA A 68 -12.34 -13.00 -3.59
CA ALA A 68 -13.53 -13.32 -4.37
C ALA A 68 -14.77 -12.51 -3.94
N HIS A 69 -14.80 -12.01 -2.70
CA HIS A 69 -15.90 -11.24 -2.13
C HIS A 69 -15.69 -9.72 -2.27
N ILE A 70 -14.61 -9.31 -2.94
CA ILE A 70 -14.37 -7.90 -3.29
C ILE A 70 -14.82 -7.68 -4.74
N SER A 71 -15.61 -6.63 -4.97
CA SER A 71 -16.14 -6.29 -6.29
C SER A 71 -15.03 -6.14 -7.32
N SER A 72 -15.22 -6.73 -8.50
CA SER A 72 -14.34 -6.52 -9.66
C SER A 72 -14.23 -5.06 -10.06
N ASN A 73 -15.27 -4.26 -9.79
CA ASN A 73 -15.21 -2.81 -10.00
C ASN A 73 -14.17 -2.16 -9.10
N LEU A 74 -14.11 -2.53 -7.80
CA LEU A 74 -13.13 -1.96 -6.88
C LEU A 74 -11.71 -2.37 -7.27
N LYS A 75 -11.50 -3.65 -7.61
CA LYS A 75 -10.19 -4.15 -8.07
C LYS A 75 -9.69 -3.36 -9.27
N ARG A 76 -10.50 -3.22 -10.33
CA ARG A 76 -10.17 -2.45 -11.54
C ARG A 76 -9.94 -0.97 -11.23
N ALA A 77 -10.80 -0.37 -10.40
CA ALA A 77 -10.68 1.04 -10.04
C ALA A 77 -9.37 1.34 -9.31
N VAL A 78 -8.95 0.47 -8.39
CA VAL A 78 -7.70 0.63 -7.64
C VAL A 78 -6.49 0.46 -8.54
N ILE A 79 -6.46 -0.57 -9.39
CA ILE A 79 -5.40 -0.75 -10.39
C ILE A 79 -5.32 0.48 -11.30
N ALA A 80 -6.44 0.92 -11.88
CA ALA A 80 -6.50 2.11 -12.74
C ALA A 80 -6.11 3.44 -12.06
N ALA A 81 -6.15 3.50 -10.73
CA ALA A 81 -5.88 4.73 -9.99
C ALA A 81 -4.45 4.78 -9.44
N GLU A 82 -3.96 3.65 -8.93
CA GLU A 82 -2.70 3.56 -8.22
C GLU A 82 -1.59 2.96 -9.09
N ASP A 83 -1.91 2.04 -10.00
CA ASP A 83 -0.91 1.20 -10.68
C ASP A 83 -1.47 0.50 -11.94
N ASP A 84 -1.67 1.24 -13.03
CA ASP A 84 -2.31 0.72 -14.25
C ASP A 84 -1.63 -0.51 -14.86
N LYS A 85 -0.33 -0.68 -14.61
CA LYS A 85 0.50 -1.76 -15.14
C LYS A 85 0.76 -2.84 -14.09
N PHE A 86 -0.06 -2.92 -13.04
CA PHE A 86 0.16 -3.82 -11.91
C PHE A 86 0.42 -5.28 -12.30
N ILE A 87 -0.25 -5.76 -13.35
CA ILE A 87 -0.10 -7.13 -13.87
C ILE A 87 1.22 -7.32 -14.64
N ASP A 88 1.72 -6.25 -15.27
CA ASP A 88 2.80 -6.31 -16.26
C ASP A 88 4.21 -6.23 -15.63
N HIS A 89 4.33 -5.78 -14.38
CA HIS A 89 5.63 -5.57 -13.74
C HIS A 89 5.84 -6.44 -12.49
N GLU A 90 7.08 -6.60 -12.04
CA GLU A 90 7.44 -7.36 -10.82
C GLU A 90 7.75 -6.40 -9.66
N GLY A 91 6.73 -5.62 -9.26
CA GLY A 91 6.81 -4.66 -8.15
C GLY A 91 7.30 -3.25 -8.47
N PHE A 92 7.89 -3.00 -9.64
CA PHE A 92 8.40 -1.68 -10.01
C PHE A 92 8.01 -1.30 -11.44
N ASP A 93 7.19 -0.26 -11.60
CA ASP A 93 6.96 0.40 -12.89
C ASP A 93 8.05 1.44 -13.14
N TRP A 94 9.17 1.00 -13.73
CA TRP A 94 10.31 1.87 -14.03
C TRP A 94 9.95 3.05 -14.94
N GLU A 95 9.08 2.83 -15.93
CA GLU A 95 8.64 3.87 -16.85
C GLU A 95 7.75 4.89 -16.11
N GLY A 96 6.80 4.42 -15.30
CA GLY A 96 5.96 5.27 -14.46
C GLY A 96 6.77 6.06 -13.43
N MET A 97 7.77 5.42 -12.80
CA MET A 97 8.71 6.08 -11.88
C MET A 97 9.48 7.20 -12.58
N GLN A 98 10.01 6.96 -13.77
CA GLN A 98 10.72 7.97 -14.56
C GLN A 98 9.78 9.13 -14.92
N LYS A 99 8.58 8.84 -15.44
CA LYS A 99 7.59 9.88 -15.77
C LYS A 99 7.18 10.71 -14.56
N ALA A 100 7.00 10.07 -13.40
CA ALA A 100 6.68 10.75 -12.14
C ALA A 100 7.83 11.68 -11.71
N LEU A 101 9.08 11.20 -11.81
CA LEU A 101 10.27 12.00 -11.51
C LEU A 101 10.39 13.21 -12.42
N GLU A 102 10.30 13.03 -13.74
CA GLU A 102 10.36 14.12 -14.73
C GLU A 102 9.28 15.18 -14.46
N LYS A 103 8.05 14.74 -14.14
CA LYS A 103 6.95 15.64 -13.82
C LYS A 103 7.19 16.42 -12.52
N ASN A 104 7.78 15.77 -11.51
CA ASN A 104 8.12 16.41 -10.24
C ASN A 104 9.26 17.43 -10.42
N LEU A 105 10.27 17.11 -11.22
CA LEU A 105 11.35 18.03 -11.59
C LEU A 105 10.81 19.25 -12.34
N LYS A 106 9.99 19.04 -13.37
CA LYS A 106 9.33 20.12 -14.13
C LYS A 106 8.45 21.04 -13.27
N LYS A 107 7.86 20.52 -12.19
CA LYS A 107 7.00 21.28 -11.29
C LYS A 107 7.73 21.84 -10.06
N GLY A 108 9.00 21.51 -9.85
CA GLY A 108 9.78 21.90 -8.68
C GLY A 108 9.24 21.36 -7.34
N LYS A 109 8.27 20.44 -7.37
CA LYS A 109 7.65 19.83 -6.19
C LYS A 109 7.06 18.47 -6.54
N VAL A 110 6.88 17.63 -5.52
CA VAL A 110 6.25 16.30 -5.69
C VAL A 110 4.75 16.48 -5.98
N VAL A 111 4.36 16.22 -7.21
CA VAL A 111 2.98 16.27 -7.72
C VAL A 111 2.46 14.93 -8.25
N ALA A 112 3.36 13.97 -8.49
CA ALA A 112 3.05 12.63 -8.94
C ALA A 112 3.73 11.59 -8.05
N GLY A 113 2.97 10.56 -7.66
CA GLY A 113 3.49 9.34 -7.07
C GLY A 113 4.00 8.42 -8.17
N GLY A 114 5.09 7.70 -7.88
CA GLY A 114 5.61 6.64 -8.75
C GLY A 114 5.81 5.36 -7.96
N SER A 115 4.95 5.09 -6.97
CA SER A 115 5.02 3.85 -6.20
C SER A 115 3.89 2.91 -6.58
N THR A 116 4.24 1.68 -6.92
CA THR A 116 3.33 0.60 -7.31
C THR A 116 2.50 0.11 -6.13
N ILE A 117 1.46 -0.67 -6.39
CA ILE A 117 0.65 -1.32 -5.34
C ILE A 117 1.54 -2.15 -4.42
N SER A 118 2.48 -2.91 -4.95
CA SER A 118 3.39 -3.77 -4.17
C SER A 118 4.33 -2.98 -3.27
N GLN A 119 4.86 -1.85 -3.76
CA GLN A 119 5.67 -0.94 -2.94
C GLN A 119 4.84 -0.30 -1.81
N GLN A 120 3.61 0.11 -2.14
CA GLN A 120 2.70 0.66 -1.15
C GLN A 120 2.31 -0.37 -0.09
N LEU A 121 2.11 -1.63 -0.50
CA LEU A 121 1.83 -2.75 0.38
C LEU A 121 3.01 -3.06 1.31
N ALA A 122 4.23 -3.19 0.77
CA ALA A 122 5.45 -3.39 1.55
C ALA A 122 5.60 -2.33 2.65
N LYS A 123 5.36 -1.06 2.29
CA LYS A 123 5.36 0.04 3.24
C LYS A 123 4.25 -0.11 4.28
N ASN A 124 3.02 -0.43 3.88
CA ASN A 124 1.88 -0.55 4.80
C ASN A 124 2.10 -1.66 5.83
N LEU A 125 2.49 -2.84 5.36
CA LEU A 125 2.69 -4.03 6.18
C LEU A 125 3.75 -3.83 7.27
N PHE A 126 4.90 -3.27 6.91
CA PHE A 126 6.10 -3.37 7.75
C PHE A 126 6.69 -2.05 8.22
N LEU A 127 6.42 -0.94 7.53
CA LEU A 127 7.21 0.28 7.67
C LEU A 127 6.37 1.43 8.22
N SER A 128 7.00 2.26 9.06
CA SER A 128 6.35 3.47 9.57
C SER A 128 6.19 4.53 8.47
N ALA A 129 5.39 5.56 8.77
CA ALA A 129 5.18 6.69 7.86
C ALA A 129 6.42 7.60 7.69
N THR A 130 7.51 7.33 8.40
CA THR A 130 8.73 8.17 8.39
C THR A 130 9.40 8.18 7.01
N LYS A 131 9.69 9.35 6.46
CA LYS A 131 10.34 9.46 5.15
C LYS A 131 11.86 9.46 5.31
N SER A 132 12.52 8.34 4.99
CA SER A 132 13.98 8.27 4.88
C SER A 132 14.42 7.42 3.68
N PRO A 133 15.60 7.68 3.08
CA PRO A 133 16.16 6.84 2.02
C PRO A 133 16.33 5.39 2.46
N TRP A 134 16.78 5.17 3.70
CA TRP A 134 16.93 3.84 4.28
C TRP A 134 15.60 3.08 4.33
N ARG A 135 14.52 3.72 4.80
CA ARG A 135 13.19 3.10 4.78
C ARG A 135 12.75 2.78 3.34
N LYS A 136 13.04 3.66 2.37
CA LYS A 136 12.70 3.38 0.96
C LYS A 136 13.54 2.23 0.37
N ALA A 137 14.79 2.06 0.78
CA ALA A 137 15.60 0.89 0.41
C ALA A 137 15.02 -0.40 1.00
N GLN A 138 14.63 -0.38 2.28
CA GLN A 138 13.96 -1.52 2.92
C GLN A 138 12.62 -1.85 2.26
N GLU A 139 11.83 -0.83 1.89
CA GLU A 139 10.59 -1.01 1.11
C GLU A 139 10.87 -1.74 -0.20
N ALA A 140 11.95 -1.37 -0.92
CA ALA A 140 12.31 -2.02 -2.17
C ALA A 140 12.68 -3.49 -1.98
N VAL A 141 13.47 -3.82 -0.94
CA VAL A 141 13.82 -5.23 -0.62
C VAL A 141 12.57 -6.05 -0.32
N ILE A 142 11.65 -5.53 0.52
CA ILE A 142 10.40 -6.23 0.84
C ILE A 142 9.50 -6.35 -0.39
N THR A 143 9.45 -5.33 -1.26
CA THR A 143 8.68 -5.38 -2.51
C THR A 143 9.15 -6.54 -3.39
N VAL A 144 10.46 -6.74 -3.53
CA VAL A 144 11.02 -7.88 -4.27
C VAL A 144 10.56 -9.19 -3.65
N TRP A 145 10.61 -9.34 -2.32
CA TRP A 145 10.13 -10.57 -1.68
C TRP A 145 8.63 -10.81 -1.86
N LEU A 146 7.80 -9.77 -1.80
CA LEU A 146 6.36 -9.90 -2.05
C LEU A 146 6.11 -10.42 -3.47
N GLU A 147 6.75 -9.84 -4.48
CA GLU A 147 6.56 -10.22 -5.89
C GLU A 147 7.14 -11.60 -6.23
N LEU A 148 8.21 -12.02 -5.55
CA LEU A 148 8.79 -13.35 -5.75
C LEU A 148 7.97 -14.47 -5.08
N LEU A 149 7.30 -14.16 -3.96
CA LEU A 149 6.68 -15.17 -3.11
C LEU A 149 5.16 -15.20 -3.22
N TRP A 150 4.53 -14.09 -3.59
CA TRP A 150 3.07 -13.95 -3.67
C TRP A 150 2.65 -13.73 -5.11
N ASP A 151 1.54 -14.35 -5.51
CA ASP A 151 0.91 -14.01 -6.79
C ASP A 151 0.23 -12.62 -6.73
N LYS A 152 -0.02 -12.05 -7.91
CA LYS A 152 -0.65 -10.72 -8.04
C LYS A 152 -2.01 -10.64 -7.37
N ARG A 153 -2.76 -11.73 -7.36
CA ARG A 153 -4.06 -11.82 -6.70
C ARG A 153 -3.92 -11.64 -5.19
N ARG A 154 -2.97 -12.34 -4.56
CA ARG A 154 -2.69 -12.24 -3.12
C ARG A 154 -2.17 -10.86 -2.74
N ILE A 155 -1.26 -10.28 -3.53
CA ILE A 155 -0.79 -8.90 -3.31
C ILE A 155 -1.97 -7.93 -3.31
N LEU A 156 -2.85 -8.02 -4.32
CA LEU A 156 -3.99 -7.12 -4.43
C LEU A 156 -5.03 -7.35 -3.31
N GLU A 157 -5.29 -8.60 -2.92
CA GLU A 157 -6.15 -8.95 -1.80
C GLU A 157 -5.70 -8.29 -0.50
N VAL A 158 -4.43 -8.49 -0.15
CA VAL A 158 -3.86 -7.96 1.09
C VAL A 158 -3.80 -6.43 1.03
N TYR A 159 -3.47 -5.85 -0.12
CA TYR A 159 -3.53 -4.40 -0.32
C TYR A 159 -4.93 -3.84 -0.07
N LEU A 160 -5.96 -4.40 -0.71
CA LEU A 160 -7.34 -3.94 -0.56
C LEU A 160 -7.88 -4.07 0.86
N ASN A 161 -7.38 -5.05 1.62
CA ASN A 161 -7.73 -5.25 3.03
C ASN A 161 -6.88 -4.44 4.01
N SER A 162 -5.71 -3.93 3.62
CA SER A 162 -4.77 -3.24 4.53
C SER A 162 -4.68 -1.72 4.33
N VAL A 163 -5.14 -1.20 3.19
CA VAL A 163 -5.04 0.22 2.88
C VAL A 163 -6.04 1.08 3.69
N GLU A 164 -5.61 2.30 4.04
CA GLU A 164 -6.44 3.31 4.71
C GLU A 164 -7.36 3.99 3.68
N TRP A 165 -8.66 3.84 3.84
CA TRP A 165 -9.66 4.50 2.99
C TRP A 165 -10.16 5.82 3.60
N GLY A 166 -10.00 5.99 4.91
CA GLY A 166 -10.50 7.10 5.69
C GLY A 166 -9.87 7.18 7.07
N GLN A 167 -10.24 8.19 7.86
CA GLN A 167 -9.72 8.30 9.22
C GLN A 167 -10.12 7.09 10.08
N GLY A 168 -9.17 6.21 10.38
CA GLY A 168 -9.39 5.00 11.16
C GLY A 168 -10.17 3.91 10.42
N VAL A 169 -10.17 3.94 9.09
CA VAL A 169 -10.97 3.02 8.25
C VAL A 169 -10.03 2.30 7.31
N PHE A 170 -9.90 1.00 7.52
CA PHE A 170 -8.97 0.14 6.80
C PHE A 170 -9.68 -1.03 6.16
N GLY A 171 -9.25 -1.37 4.95
CA GLY A 171 -9.81 -2.48 4.21
C GLY A 171 -11.10 -2.13 3.46
N ALA A 172 -11.31 -2.82 2.34
CA ALA A 172 -12.39 -2.58 1.40
C ALA A 172 -13.78 -2.71 2.04
N GLU A 173 -13.98 -3.69 2.94
CA GLU A 173 -15.27 -3.93 3.60
C GLU A 173 -15.64 -2.79 4.55
N ALA A 174 -14.70 -2.36 5.40
CA ALA A 174 -14.94 -1.24 6.29
C ALA A 174 -15.23 0.06 5.52
N ALA A 175 -14.57 0.25 4.37
CA ALA A 175 -14.81 1.39 3.49
C ALA A 175 -16.20 1.33 2.84
N ALA A 176 -16.58 0.20 2.25
CA ALA A 176 -17.88 0.02 1.60
C ALA A 176 -19.03 0.28 2.59
N ARG A 177 -18.92 -0.27 3.81
CA ARG A 177 -19.90 -0.04 4.88
C ARG A 177 -19.95 1.42 5.31
N ARG A 178 -18.79 2.05 5.52
CA ARG A 178 -18.72 3.44 5.98
C ARG A 178 -19.33 4.42 4.98
N TYR A 179 -19.02 4.25 3.70
CA TYR A 179 -19.28 5.30 2.70
C TYR A 179 -20.58 5.10 1.93
N TYR A 180 -21.06 3.86 1.83
CA TYR A 180 -22.20 3.50 1.00
C TYR A 180 -23.18 2.54 1.68
N GLY A 181 -22.91 2.10 2.93
CA GLY A 181 -23.81 1.18 3.63
C GLY A 181 -23.96 -0.18 2.95
N THR A 182 -22.97 -0.59 2.15
CA THR A 182 -22.99 -1.83 1.35
C THR A 182 -21.75 -2.69 1.65
N HIS A 183 -21.71 -3.90 1.09
CA HIS A 183 -20.56 -4.79 1.18
C HIS A 183 -19.54 -4.50 0.07
N ALA A 184 -18.26 -4.81 0.31
CA ALA A 184 -17.19 -4.64 -0.67
C ALA A 184 -17.48 -5.35 -2.00
N GLY A 185 -18.20 -6.47 -1.96
CA GLY A 185 -18.64 -7.22 -3.14
C GLY A 185 -19.71 -6.52 -3.99
N ASN A 186 -20.46 -5.59 -3.40
CA ASN A 186 -21.62 -4.94 -4.01
C ASN A 186 -21.35 -3.50 -4.46
N LEU A 187 -20.08 -3.07 -4.45
CA LEU A 187 -19.71 -1.73 -4.89
C LEU A 187 -19.98 -1.57 -6.40
N SER A 188 -20.78 -0.56 -6.74
CA SER A 188 -21.00 -0.15 -8.12
C SER A 188 -19.73 0.44 -8.74
N THR A 189 -19.70 0.57 -10.06
CA THR A 189 -18.57 1.16 -10.80
C THR A 189 -18.23 2.56 -10.30
N ASP A 190 -19.23 3.43 -10.12
CA ASP A 190 -19.05 4.79 -9.59
C ASP A 190 -18.56 4.81 -8.14
N GLN A 191 -19.10 3.93 -7.29
CA GLN A 191 -18.68 3.84 -5.89
C GLN A 191 -17.22 3.38 -5.79
N ALA A 192 -16.85 2.36 -6.56
CA ALA A 192 -15.50 1.84 -6.66
C ALA A 192 -14.50 2.90 -7.16
N ALA A 193 -14.80 3.57 -8.27
CA ALA A 193 -13.96 4.62 -8.83
C ALA A 193 -13.74 5.76 -7.84
N ARG A 194 -14.81 6.18 -7.15
CA ARG A 194 -14.71 7.27 -6.16
C ARG A 194 -13.87 6.88 -4.96
N LEU A 195 -13.99 5.64 -4.46
CA LEU A 195 -13.11 5.12 -3.40
C LEU A 195 -11.66 5.11 -3.83
N ALA A 196 -11.36 4.62 -5.03
CA ALA A 196 -9.99 4.56 -5.54
C ALA A 196 -9.33 5.96 -5.60
N VAL A 197 -10.09 7.00 -6.01
CA VAL A 197 -9.59 8.39 -6.03
C VAL A 197 -9.25 8.92 -4.62
N MET A 198 -9.80 8.34 -3.55
CA MET A 198 -9.51 8.76 -2.17
C MET A 198 -8.14 8.25 -1.67
N LEU A 199 -7.64 7.14 -2.19
CA LEU A 199 -6.45 6.43 -1.69
C LEU A 199 -5.17 7.29 -1.55
N PRO A 200 -4.87 8.26 -2.44
CA PRO A 200 -3.67 9.08 -2.29
C PRO A 200 -3.68 9.98 -1.05
N ALA A 201 -4.86 10.34 -0.54
CA ALA A 201 -5.00 11.21 0.63
C ALA A 201 -6.36 11.01 1.34
N PRO A 202 -6.61 9.82 1.92
CA PRO A 202 -7.94 9.38 2.37
C PRO A 202 -8.58 10.34 3.38
N ARG A 203 -7.82 10.71 4.42
CA ARG A 203 -8.25 11.64 5.49
C ARG A 203 -8.59 13.04 4.98
N ARG A 204 -8.02 13.47 3.85
CA ARG A 204 -8.32 14.76 3.22
C ARG A 204 -9.57 14.65 2.34
N PHE A 205 -9.59 13.65 1.46
CA PHE A 205 -10.65 13.52 0.46
C PHE A 205 -11.99 13.06 1.06
N GLU A 206 -11.98 12.35 2.18
CA GLU A 206 -13.20 12.01 2.92
C GLU A 206 -14.01 13.25 3.34
N ARG A 207 -13.35 14.37 3.66
CA ARG A 207 -14.03 15.60 4.10
C ARG A 207 -14.83 16.28 2.98
N ASN A 208 -14.49 15.99 1.72
CA ASN A 208 -15.18 16.57 0.56
C ASN A 208 -15.18 15.62 -0.65
N ARG A 209 -15.86 14.48 -0.49
CA ARG A 209 -15.93 13.39 -1.48
C ARG A 209 -16.60 13.77 -2.80
N TYR A 210 -17.36 14.86 -2.81
CA TYR A 210 -18.16 15.32 -3.96
C TYR A 210 -17.63 16.63 -4.58
N SER A 211 -16.43 17.06 -4.19
CA SER A 211 -15.79 18.21 -4.83
C SER A 211 -15.57 17.99 -6.34
N GLU A 212 -15.54 19.10 -7.09
CA GLU A 212 -15.24 19.09 -8.53
C GLU A 212 -13.96 18.32 -8.88
N PHE A 213 -12.92 18.48 -8.05
CA PHE A 213 -11.68 17.72 -8.21
C PHE A 213 -11.91 16.21 -8.14
N MET A 214 -12.67 15.75 -7.13
CA MET A 214 -12.99 14.32 -6.95
C MET A 214 -13.84 13.81 -8.10
N ASN A 215 -14.84 14.57 -8.53
CA ASN A 215 -15.71 14.19 -9.66
C ASN A 215 -14.90 14.05 -10.95
N ARG A 216 -14.08 15.05 -11.29
CA ARG A 216 -13.22 14.99 -12.48
C ARG A 216 -12.27 13.80 -12.45
N ARG A 217 -11.65 13.52 -11.30
CA ARG A 217 -10.77 12.35 -11.14
C ARG A 217 -11.52 11.04 -11.25
N THR A 218 -12.72 10.95 -10.67
CA THR A 218 -13.58 9.76 -10.76
C THR A 218 -13.90 9.44 -12.22
N GLN A 219 -14.26 10.45 -13.02
CA GLN A 219 -14.53 10.26 -14.45
C GLN A 219 -13.29 9.76 -15.23
N LEU A 220 -12.09 10.24 -14.89
CA LEU A 220 -10.85 9.74 -15.49
C LEU A 220 -10.59 8.27 -15.13
N ILE A 221 -10.88 7.86 -13.90
CA ILE A 221 -10.74 6.46 -13.48
C ILE A 221 -11.79 5.57 -14.16
N LEU A 222 -13.04 6.01 -14.21
CA LEU A 222 -14.12 5.29 -14.90
C LEU A 222 -13.78 5.00 -16.36
N ALA A 223 -13.17 5.96 -17.07
CA ALA A 223 -12.74 5.77 -18.45
C ALA A 223 -11.58 4.75 -18.61
N ARG A 224 -10.76 4.58 -17.57
CA ARG A 224 -9.59 3.67 -17.58
C ARG A 224 -9.92 2.26 -17.12
N MET A 225 -10.88 2.10 -16.20
CA MET A 225 -11.26 0.82 -15.60
C MET A 225 -11.50 -0.34 -16.59
N PRO A 226 -12.14 -0.14 -17.76
CA PRO A 226 -12.33 -1.22 -18.73
C PRO A 226 -11.02 -1.83 -19.24
N TYR A 227 -9.95 -1.04 -19.28
CA TYR A 227 -8.61 -1.45 -19.75
C TYR A 227 -7.72 -2.01 -18.65
N SER A 228 -8.14 -1.94 -17.38
CA SER A 228 -7.38 -2.49 -16.27
C SER A 228 -7.72 -3.96 -16.08
N GLU A 229 -6.71 -4.81 -16.25
CA GLU A 229 -6.81 -6.23 -15.98
C GLU A 229 -6.77 -6.50 -14.47
N ILE A 230 -7.48 -7.54 -14.04
CA ILE A 230 -7.47 -8.01 -12.65
C ILE A 230 -6.89 -9.44 -12.62
N PRO A 231 -6.04 -9.77 -11.66
CA PRO A 231 -5.53 -11.13 -11.48
C PRO A 231 -6.56 -12.05 -10.80
#